data_AF-A0A1C6GTR1-F1
#
_entry.id   AF-A0A1C6GTR1-F1
#
_cell.length_a   1.000
_cell.length_b   1.000
_cell.length_c   1.000
_cell.angle_alpha   90.00
_cell.angle_beta   90.00
_cell.angle_gamma   90.00
#
_symmetry.space_group_name_H-M   'P 1'
#
loop_
_entity.id
_entity.type
_entity.pdbx_description
1 polymer ?
#
loop_
_entity_poly.entity_id
_entity_poly.type
_entity_poly.pdbx_seq_one_letter_code
_entity_poly.pdbx_strand_id
1 'polypeptide(L)'
;MMDKHRKKIGRISLGAGILLVALLVTFFGVTMWNTNRLMDQVDTLTNHPFKVVIAIGDFNTQVAKMHAQVERLLIDNSQDIVRDAWDNLDEIYRQAQESLYLVEARYQGPKENVDQLNQAYARLQQANAGLLEYGYTGARSREAIS
;
A
#
# COMPACT_ATOMS: atom_id res chain seq x y z
N MET A 1 46.00 62.50 9.95
CA MET A 1 44.52 62.39 9.81
C MET A 1 44.05 61.17 9.00
N MET A 2 44.90 60.50 8.21
CA MET A 2 44.51 59.37 7.34
C MET A 2 44.25 58.02 8.04
N ASP A 3 44.84 57.74 9.21
CA ASP A 3 44.65 56.45 9.90
C ASP A 3 43.27 56.26 10.54
N LYS A 4 42.60 57.36 10.90
CA LYS A 4 41.29 57.32 11.56
C LYS A 4 40.19 56.82 10.60
N HIS A 5 40.33 57.11 9.30
CA HIS A 5 39.39 56.67 8.26
C HIS A 5 39.58 55.19 7.91
N ARG A 6 40.82 54.67 7.79
CA ARG A 6 41.07 53.23 7.58
C ARG A 6 40.50 52.37 8.71
N LYS A 7 40.68 52.79 9.98
CA LYS A 7 40.08 52.10 11.14
C LYS A 7 38.55 52.15 11.14
N LYS A 8 37.93 53.25 10.72
CA LYS A 8 36.45 53.34 10.60
C LYS A 8 35.91 52.43 9.50
N ILE A 9 36.54 52.42 8.33
CA ILE A 9 36.12 51.59 7.19
C ILE A 9 36.27 50.09 7.53
N GLY A 10 37.38 49.69 8.17
CA GLY A 10 37.58 48.31 8.60
C GLY A 10 36.58 47.83 9.67
N ARG A 11 36.10 48.73 10.54
CA ARG A 11 35.05 48.40 11.53
C ARG A 11 33.67 48.26 10.88
N ILE A 12 33.39 49.04 9.85
CA ILE A 12 32.14 48.93 9.07
C ILE A 12 32.14 47.64 8.25
N SER A 13 33.26 47.28 7.60
CA SER A 13 33.36 46.02 6.85
C SER A 13 33.28 44.79 7.76
N LEU A 14 33.87 44.85 8.96
CA LEU A 14 33.75 43.78 9.95
C LEU A 14 32.30 43.63 10.45
N GLY A 15 31.64 44.75 10.74
CA GLY A 15 30.23 44.75 11.15
C GLY A 15 29.29 44.22 10.06
N ALA A 16 29.53 44.59 8.80
CA ALA A 16 28.78 44.08 7.66
C ALA A 16 28.99 42.57 7.46
N GLY A 17 30.22 42.07 7.64
CA GLY A 17 30.52 40.64 7.60
C GLY A 17 29.82 39.85 8.70
N ILE A 18 29.85 40.35 9.94
CA ILE A 18 29.13 39.74 11.07
C ILE A 18 27.62 39.71 10.81
N LEU A 19 27.06 40.81 10.30
CA LEU A 19 25.64 40.89 9.96
C LEU A 19 25.27 39.87 8.87
N LEU A 20 26.10 39.73 7.83
CA LEU A 20 25.88 38.77 6.75
C LEU A 20 25.92 37.32 7.26
N VAL A 21 26.89 36.98 8.11
CA VAL A 21 26.96 35.66 8.73
C VAL A 21 25.73 35.40 9.62
N ALA A 22 25.31 36.38 10.43
CA ALA A 22 24.11 36.26 11.25
C ALA A 22 22.84 36.04 10.41
N LEU A 23 22.71 36.74 9.28
CA LEU A 23 21.62 36.54 8.32
C LEU A 23 21.65 35.14 7.72
N LEU A 24 22.83 34.62 7.33
CA LEU A 24 22.97 33.26 6.79
C LEU A 24 22.60 32.18 7.81
N VAL A 25 23.03 32.34 9.07
CA VAL A 25 22.68 31.41 10.16
C VAL A 25 21.17 31.42 10.41
N THR A 26 20.55 32.61 10.41
CA THR A 26 19.09 32.74 10.58
C THR A 26 18.35 32.10 9.41
N PHE A 27 18.78 32.38 8.17
CA PHE A 27 18.22 31.78 6.97
C PHE A 27 18.30 30.25 7.03
N PHE A 28 19.47 29.69 7.35
CA PHE A 28 19.66 28.25 7.44
C PHE A 28 18.80 27.61 8.55
N GLY A 29 18.70 28.25 9.71
CA GLY A 29 17.84 27.80 10.80
C GLY A 29 16.35 27.77 10.40
N VAL A 30 15.87 28.80 9.72
CA VAL A 30 14.50 28.86 9.18
C VAL A 30 14.29 27.81 8.10
N THR A 31 15.24 27.63 7.19
CA THR A 31 15.18 26.58 6.15
C THR A 31 15.09 25.20 6.79
N MET A 32 15.95 24.88 7.77
CA MET A 32 15.93 23.58 8.45
C MET A 32 14.62 23.35 9.21
N TRP A 33 14.08 24.37 9.89
CA TRP A 33 12.80 24.28 10.59
C TRP A 33 11.63 24.05 9.62
N ASN A 34 11.61 24.76 8.50
CA ASN A 34 10.60 24.60 7.46
C ASN A 34 10.72 23.23 6.76
N THR A 35 11.95 22.78 6.47
CA THR A 35 12.20 21.46 5.88
C THR A 35 11.77 20.32 6.82
N ASN A 36 12.04 20.42 8.13
CA ASN A 36 11.57 19.43 9.10
C ASN A 36 10.03 19.35 9.13
N ARG A 37 9.34 20.50 9.05
CA ARG A 37 7.87 20.55 8.95
C ARG A 37 7.32 20.01 7.64
N LEU A 38 8.07 20.10 6.53
CA LEU A 38 7.74 19.45 5.27
C LEU A 38 7.97 17.93 5.33
N MET A 39 9.05 17.47 5.97
CA MET A 39 9.36 16.05 6.11
C MET A 39 8.33 15.31 6.97
N ASP A 40 7.84 15.91 8.06
CA ASP A 40 6.73 15.34 8.85
C ASP A 40 5.45 15.15 8.02
N GLN A 41 5.17 16.07 7.09
CA GLN A 41 4.01 15.98 6.19
C GLN A 41 4.22 14.95 5.07
N VAL A 42 5.45 14.81 4.55
CA VAL A 42 5.79 13.75 3.58
C VAL A 42 5.71 12.37 4.22
N ASP A 43 6.18 12.19 5.46
CA ASP A 43 6.07 10.91 6.17
C ASP A 43 4.60 10.51 6.41
N THR A 44 3.73 11.49 6.62
CA THR A 44 2.27 11.28 6.76
C THR A 44 1.61 10.95 5.42
N LEU A 45 2.12 11.50 4.30
CA LEU A 45 1.62 11.24 2.94
C LEU A 45 2.11 9.91 2.34
N THR A 46 3.34 9.49 2.65
CA THR A 46 3.97 8.29 2.08
C THR A 46 3.64 7.01 2.84
N ASN A 47 3.34 7.09 4.15
CA ASN A 47 3.11 5.90 4.96
C ASN A 47 1.67 5.35 4.97
N HIS A 48 0.71 6.02 4.33
CA HIS A 48 -0.70 5.70 4.55
C HIS A 48 -1.58 5.53 3.31
N PRO A 49 -1.89 6.56 2.50
CA PRO A 49 -2.82 6.38 1.37
C PRO A 49 -2.22 5.52 0.26
N PHE A 50 -0.96 5.75 -0.13
CA PHE A 50 -0.35 4.99 -1.24
C PHE A 50 -0.18 3.50 -0.94
N LYS A 51 0.24 3.16 0.28
CA LYS A 51 0.41 1.75 0.69
C LYS A 51 -0.92 1.00 0.74
N VAL A 52 -1.99 1.64 1.21
CA VAL A 52 -3.34 1.06 1.18
C VAL A 52 -3.85 0.88 -0.25
N VAL A 53 -3.67 1.88 -1.11
CA VAL A 53 -4.14 1.80 -2.51
C VAL A 53 -3.44 0.67 -3.25
N ILE A 54 -2.13 0.49 -3.05
CA ILE A 54 -1.37 -0.63 -3.61
C ILE A 54 -1.91 -1.95 -3.05
N ALA A 55 -2.07 -2.08 -1.73
CA ALA A 55 -2.57 -3.30 -1.11
C ALA A 55 -3.99 -3.68 -1.58
N ILE A 56 -4.89 -2.70 -1.76
CA ILE A 56 -6.22 -2.92 -2.36
C ILE A 56 -6.09 -3.37 -3.82
N GLY A 57 -5.17 -2.77 -4.60
CA GLY A 57 -4.89 -3.16 -5.99
C GLY A 57 -4.38 -4.60 -6.09
N ASP A 58 -3.46 -4.98 -5.21
CA ASP A 58 -2.93 -6.33 -5.12
C ASP A 58 -4.03 -7.32 -4.71
N PHE A 59 -4.84 -6.98 -3.71
CA PHE A 59 -5.99 -7.79 -3.30
C PHE A 59 -6.96 -8.03 -4.46
N ASN A 60 -7.34 -6.99 -5.20
CA ASN A 60 -8.23 -7.10 -6.35
C ASN A 60 -7.64 -8.00 -7.45
N THR A 61 -6.32 -7.92 -7.66
CA THR A 61 -5.61 -8.79 -8.60
C THR A 61 -5.68 -10.26 -8.17
N GLN A 62 -5.53 -10.55 -6.87
CA GLN A 62 -5.67 -11.91 -6.37
C GLN A 62 -7.11 -12.42 -6.50
N VAL A 63 -8.12 -11.61 -6.18
CA VAL A 63 -9.53 -11.96 -6.39
C VAL A 63 -9.82 -12.26 -7.86
N ALA A 64 -9.28 -11.49 -8.79
CA ALA A 64 -9.42 -11.75 -10.23
C ALA A 64 -8.78 -13.09 -10.64
N LYS A 65 -7.62 -13.44 -10.09
CA LYS A 65 -6.99 -14.75 -10.32
C LYS A 65 -7.82 -15.89 -9.74
N MET A 66 -8.39 -15.72 -8.54
CA MET A 66 -9.31 -16.70 -7.94
C MET A 66 -10.50 -16.96 -8.87
N HIS A 67 -11.13 -15.90 -9.37
CA HIS A 67 -12.25 -16.00 -10.31
C HIS A 67 -11.86 -16.74 -11.58
N ALA A 68 -10.73 -16.40 -12.20
CA ALA A 68 -10.26 -17.08 -13.41
C ALA A 68 -9.99 -18.57 -13.18
N GLN A 69 -9.47 -18.94 -11.99
CA GLN A 69 -9.22 -20.34 -11.66
C GLN A 69 -10.53 -21.12 -11.47
N VAL A 70 -11.51 -20.52 -10.77
CA VAL A 70 -12.84 -21.11 -10.59
C VAL A 70 -13.57 -21.25 -11.92
N GLU A 71 -13.49 -20.26 -12.81
CA GLU A 71 -14.11 -20.31 -14.13
C GLU A 71 -13.54 -21.45 -14.99
N ARG A 72 -12.21 -21.66 -14.94
CA ARG A 72 -11.58 -22.81 -15.61
C ARG A 72 -12.14 -24.13 -15.13
N LEU A 73 -12.41 -24.28 -13.82
CA LEU A 73 -13.00 -25.50 -13.26
C LEU A 73 -14.45 -25.74 -13.69
N LEU A 74 -15.20 -24.67 -13.99
CA LEU A 74 -16.55 -24.79 -14.54
C LEU A 74 -16.54 -25.25 -16.01
N ILE A 75 -15.49 -24.92 -16.76
CA ILE A 75 -15.35 -25.24 -18.18
C ILE A 75 -14.69 -26.61 -18.39
N ASP A 76 -13.62 -26.90 -17.64
CA ASP A 76 -12.85 -28.14 -17.71
C ASP A 76 -12.52 -28.59 -16.28
N ASN A 77 -13.18 -29.68 -15.86
CA ASN A 77 -13.00 -30.29 -14.54
C ASN A 77 -12.16 -31.57 -14.59
N SER A 78 -11.31 -31.73 -15.59
CA SER A 78 -10.36 -32.84 -15.63
C SER A 78 -9.49 -32.85 -14.36
N GLN A 79 -9.16 -34.06 -13.91
CA GLN A 79 -8.52 -34.27 -12.61
C GLN A 79 -7.18 -33.54 -12.45
N ASP A 80 -6.49 -33.29 -13.57
CA ASP A 80 -5.25 -32.52 -13.65
C ASP A 80 -5.48 -31.02 -13.42
N ILE A 81 -6.49 -30.44 -14.10
CA ILE A 81 -6.88 -29.03 -13.96
C ILE A 81 -7.42 -28.74 -12.55
N VAL A 82 -8.16 -29.68 -11.96
CA VAL A 82 -8.65 -29.57 -10.58
C VAL A 82 -7.49 -29.51 -9.59
N ARG A 83 -6.48 -30.39 -9.74
CA ARG A 83 -5.30 -30.41 -8.87
C ARG A 83 -4.47 -29.14 -9.02
N ASP A 84 -4.21 -28.70 -10.26
CA ASP A 84 -3.47 -27.47 -10.52
C ASP A 84 -4.20 -26.23 -9.98
N ALA A 85 -5.53 -26.21 -10.04
CA ALA A 85 -6.32 -25.15 -9.41
C ALA A 85 -6.18 -25.14 -7.89
N TRP A 86 -6.19 -26.30 -7.26
CA TRP A 86 -6.00 -26.44 -5.82
C TRP A 86 -4.63 -25.94 -5.37
N ASP A 87 -3.55 -26.38 -6.02
CA ASP A 87 -2.19 -26.01 -5.65
C ASP A 87 -1.94 -24.50 -5.83
N ASN A 88 -2.58 -23.88 -6.83
CA ASN A 88 -2.44 -22.44 -7.08
C ASN A 88 -3.36 -21.58 -6.19
N LEU A 89 -4.51 -22.10 -5.75
CA LEU A 89 -5.49 -21.33 -4.97
C LEU A 89 -4.99 -21.01 -3.57
N ASP A 90 -4.24 -21.90 -2.93
CA ASP A 90 -3.72 -21.67 -1.58
C ASP A 90 -2.76 -20.47 -1.55
N GLU A 91 -1.86 -20.39 -2.53
CA GLU A 91 -0.93 -19.27 -2.68
C GLU A 91 -1.67 -17.95 -2.99
N ILE A 92 -2.70 -18.01 -3.84
CA ILE A 92 -3.52 -16.84 -4.18
C ILE A 92 -4.32 -16.35 -2.95
N TYR A 93 -4.83 -17.27 -2.12
CA TYR A 93 -5.49 -16.92 -0.86
C TYR A 93 -4.52 -16.32 0.15
N ARG A 94 -3.32 -16.90 0.30
CA ARG A 94 -2.28 -16.37 1.18
C ARG A 94 -1.89 -14.94 0.81
N GLN A 95 -1.63 -14.68 -0.48
CA GLN A 95 -1.27 -13.35 -0.97
C GLN A 95 -2.40 -12.33 -0.77
N ALA A 96 -3.66 -12.73 -0.98
CA ALA A 96 -4.81 -11.86 -0.72
C ALA A 96 -4.97 -11.52 0.77
N GLN A 97 -4.72 -12.50 1.67
CA GLN A 97 -4.77 -12.28 3.11
C GLN A 97 -3.66 -11.34 3.59
N GLU A 98 -2.45 -11.46 3.04
CA GLU A 98 -1.34 -10.54 3.32
C GLU A 98 -1.68 -9.09 2.91
N SER A 99 -2.29 -8.92 1.74
CA SER A 99 -2.78 -7.61 1.28
C SER A 99 -3.87 -7.05 2.20
N LEU A 100 -4.82 -7.87 2.65
CA LEU A 100 -5.87 -7.44 3.60
C LEU A 100 -5.29 -7.00 4.94
N TYR A 101 -4.29 -7.72 5.47
CA TYR A 101 -3.62 -7.33 6.70
C TYR A 101 -2.97 -5.95 6.59
N LEU A 102 -2.36 -5.64 5.43
CA LEU A 102 -1.79 -4.33 5.18
C LEU A 102 -2.86 -3.23 5.09
N VAL A 103 -4.02 -3.54 4.50
CA VAL A 103 -5.18 -2.62 4.47
C VAL A 103 -5.66 -2.36 5.89
N GLU A 104 -5.89 -3.39 6.71
CA GLU A 104 -6.35 -3.25 8.09
C GLU A 104 -5.37 -2.44 8.95
N ALA A 105 -4.07 -2.74 8.85
CA ALA A 105 -3.03 -2.06 9.63
C ALA A 105 -2.82 -0.59 9.22
N ARG A 106 -3.21 -0.22 8.00
CA ARG A 106 -2.90 1.08 7.39
C ARG A 106 -4.13 1.81 6.88
N TYR A 107 -5.35 1.46 7.24
CA TYR A 107 -6.53 2.22 6.84
C TYR A 107 -6.96 3.20 7.95
N GLN A 108 -7.11 4.50 7.65
CA GLN A 108 -7.58 5.52 8.63
C GLN A 108 -9.08 5.81 8.56
N GLY A 109 -9.80 5.14 7.66
CA GLY A 109 -11.23 5.33 7.53
C GLY A 109 -12.03 4.52 8.56
N PRO A 110 -13.36 4.45 8.40
CA PRO A 110 -14.23 3.67 9.28
C PRO A 110 -13.80 2.20 9.32
N LYS A 111 -13.63 1.63 10.52
CA LYS A 111 -13.33 0.20 10.71
C LYS A 111 -14.37 -0.70 10.05
N GLU A 112 -15.62 -0.25 10.02
CA GLU A 112 -16.72 -0.94 9.35
C GLU A 112 -16.40 -1.29 7.89
N ASN A 113 -15.65 -0.44 7.16
CA ASN A 113 -15.28 -0.73 5.78
C ASN A 113 -14.33 -1.92 5.67
N VAL A 114 -13.39 -2.05 6.61
CA VAL A 114 -12.44 -3.18 6.68
C VAL A 114 -13.19 -4.43 7.13
N ASP A 115 -14.10 -4.32 8.09
CA ASP A 115 -14.94 -5.43 8.55
C ASP A 115 -15.83 -5.96 7.42
N GLN A 116 -16.48 -5.08 6.67
CA GLN A 116 -17.29 -5.45 5.50
C GLN A 116 -16.44 -6.12 4.41
N LEU A 117 -15.23 -5.63 4.17
CA LEU A 117 -14.29 -6.21 3.21
C LEU A 117 -13.87 -7.63 3.64
N ASN A 118 -13.49 -7.81 4.89
CA ASN A 118 -13.14 -9.12 5.44
C ASN A 118 -14.32 -10.11 5.39
N GLN A 119 -15.54 -9.64 5.70
CA GLN A 119 -16.75 -10.46 5.60
C GLN A 119 -17.09 -10.83 4.15
N ALA A 120 -16.91 -9.91 3.20
CA ALA A 120 -17.09 -10.21 1.79
C ALA A 120 -16.08 -11.23 1.28
N TYR A 121 -14.81 -11.09 1.69
CA TYR A 121 -13.75 -12.02 1.34
C TYR A 121 -13.95 -13.41 1.92
N ALA A 122 -14.36 -13.52 3.19
CA ALA A 122 -14.69 -14.80 3.81
C ALA A 122 -15.85 -15.51 3.09
N ARG A 123 -16.88 -14.76 2.66
CA ARG A 123 -17.99 -15.31 1.86
C ARG A 123 -17.52 -15.82 0.49
N LEU A 124 -16.59 -15.10 -0.16
CA LEU A 124 -15.99 -15.54 -1.43
C LEU A 124 -15.24 -16.87 -1.24
N GLN A 125 -14.41 -16.98 -0.19
CA GLN A 125 -13.67 -18.20 0.11
C GLN A 125 -14.60 -19.40 0.34
N GLN A 126 -15.69 -19.21 1.09
CA GLN A 126 -16.70 -20.24 1.32
C GLN A 126 -17.39 -20.68 0.02
N ALA A 127 -17.77 -19.73 -0.84
CA ALA A 127 -18.39 -20.03 -2.13
C ALA A 127 -17.44 -20.83 -3.04
N ASN A 128 -16.17 -20.40 -3.12
CA ASN A 128 -15.15 -21.10 -3.89
C ASN A 128 -14.87 -22.51 -3.35
N ALA A 129 -14.84 -22.69 -2.02
CA ALA A 129 -14.68 -24.01 -1.41
C ALA A 129 -15.81 -24.98 -1.81
N GLY A 130 -17.07 -24.51 -1.82
CA GLY A 130 -18.20 -25.31 -2.28
C GLY A 130 -18.11 -25.69 -3.77
N LEU A 131 -17.62 -24.79 -4.63
CA LEU A 131 -17.41 -25.09 -6.05
C LEU A 131 -16.27 -26.09 -6.28
N LEU A 132 -15.19 -26.00 -5.51
CA LEU A 132 -14.08 -26.95 -5.55
C LEU A 132 -14.52 -28.34 -5.09
N GLU A 133 -15.33 -28.42 -4.03
CA GLU A 133 -15.91 -29.67 -3.54
C GLU A 133 -16.83 -30.32 -4.59
N TYR A 134 -17.67 -29.53 -5.28
CA TYR A 134 -18.48 -29.99 -6.40
C TYR A 134 -17.63 -30.54 -7.56
N GLY A 135 -16.55 -29.84 -7.92
CA GLY A 135 -15.61 -30.30 -8.95
C GLY A 135 -14.89 -31.60 -8.60
N TYR A 136 -14.58 -31.82 -7.30
CA TYR A 136 -13.87 -33.01 -6.81
C TYR A 136 -14.77 -34.24 -6.64
N THR A 137 -15.96 -34.05 -6.04
CA THR A 137 -16.90 -35.15 -5.76
C THR A 137 -17.55 -35.72 -7.00
N GLY A 138 -17.57 -34.97 -8.11
CA GLY A 138 -18.01 -35.49 -9.39
C GLY A 138 -19.43 -36.04 -9.30
N ALA A 139 -20.43 -35.16 -9.25
CA ALA A 139 -21.70 -35.47 -9.92
C ALA A 139 -21.40 -35.61 -11.42
N ARG A 140 -20.74 -36.71 -11.81
CA ARG A 140 -20.34 -37.07 -13.17
C ARG A 140 -21.53 -37.41 -14.06
N SER A 141 -22.74 -37.14 -13.61
CA SER A 141 -23.95 -37.55 -14.29
C SER A 141 -24.42 -36.41 -15.19
N ARG A 142 -24.24 -36.62 -16.50
CA ARG A 142 -25.05 -36.03 -17.58
C ARG A 142 -26.58 -36.25 -17.43
N GLU A 143 -27.07 -36.63 -16.25
CA GLU A 143 -28.46 -37.03 -16.00
C GLU A 143 -29.24 -36.05 -15.10
N ALA A 144 -28.62 -34.98 -14.59
CA ALA A 144 -29.36 -33.95 -13.83
C ALA A 144 -30.01 -32.87 -14.71
N ILE A 145 -29.94 -33.03 -16.04
CA ILE A 145 -30.67 -32.21 -17.02
C ILE A 145 -31.50 -33.18 -17.88
N SER A 146 -32.49 -33.81 -17.25
CA SER A 146 -33.63 -34.49 -17.88
C SER A 146 -34.90 -34.14 -17.12
#